data_AF-A0A946FWF3-F1
#
_entry.id   AF-A0A946FWF3-F1
#
_cell.length_a   1.000
_cell.length_b   1.000
_cell.length_c   1.000
_cell.angle_alpha   90.00
_cell.angle_beta   90.00
_cell.angle_gamma   90.00
#
_symmetry.space_group_name_H-M   'P 1'
#
loop_
_entity.id
_entity.type
_entity.pdbx_description
1 polymer ?
#
loop_
_entity_poly.entity_id
_entity_poly.type
_entity_poly.pdbx_seq_one_letter_code
_entity_poly.pdbx_strand_id
1 'polypeptide(L)'
;MNKKLSDLQRFILKEAHKKGTTSNADILIKHYGFKQVSYGSIKFDRHQIGMKRYLSATASVARSLTRLRDRGLMIRNSWFGHCLTETGIQAVKKYML
;
A
#
# COMPACT_ATOMS: atom_id res chain seq x y z
N MET A 1 -5.94 7.94 22.10
CA MET A 1 -4.92 6.86 22.01
C MET A 1 -4.20 6.91 20.66
N ASN A 2 -2.94 7.33 20.66
CA ASN A 2 -2.15 7.49 19.43
C ASN A 2 -1.63 6.11 18.95
N LYS A 3 -2.46 5.34 18.24
CA LYS A 3 -2.08 3.98 17.77
C LYS A 3 -0.91 4.06 16.79
N LYS A 4 0.24 3.48 17.17
CA LYS A 4 1.44 3.34 16.32
C LYS A 4 1.08 2.76 14.95
N LEU A 5 1.81 3.17 13.91
CA LEU A 5 1.64 2.64 12.56
C LEU A 5 2.05 1.15 12.52
N SER A 6 1.26 0.32 11.84
CA SER A 6 1.60 -1.08 11.58
C SER A 6 2.74 -1.21 10.57
N ASP A 7 3.38 -2.38 10.50
CA ASP A 7 4.50 -2.62 9.58
C ASP A 7 4.09 -2.42 8.12
N LEU A 8 2.90 -2.90 7.73
CA LEU A 8 2.34 -2.66 6.41
C LEU A 8 2.12 -1.16 6.14
N GLN A 9 1.62 -0.40 7.13
CA GLN A 9 1.42 1.03 6.96
C GLN A 9 2.75 1.78 6.79
N ARG A 10 3.77 1.42 7.57
CA ARG A 10 5.12 1.98 7.43
C ARG A 10 5.71 1.63 6.07
N PHE A 11 5.56 0.37 5.64
CA PHE A 11 6.00 -0.08 4.32
C PHE A 11 5.38 0.76 3.19
N ILE A 12 4.05 0.95 3.22
CA ILE A 12 3.33 1.74 2.22
C ILE A 12 3.84 3.18 2.18
N LEU A 13 4.00 3.82 3.35
CA LEU A 13 4.52 5.19 3.43
C LEU A 13 5.95 5.29 2.88
N LYS A 14 6.81 4.29 3.16
CA LYS A 14 8.20 4.24 2.68
C LYS A 14 8.25 4.15 1.16
N GLU A 15 7.44 3.26 0.60
CA GLU A 15 7.37 3.05 -0.84
C GLU A 15 6.82 4.27 -1.57
N ALA A 16 5.75 4.88 -1.03
CA ALA A 16 5.21 6.12 -1.58
C ALA A 16 6.22 7.27 -1.50
N HIS A 17 6.99 7.39 -0.40
CA HIS A 17 8.06 8.39 -0.29
C HIS A 17 9.16 8.18 -1.34
N LYS A 18 9.56 6.93 -1.59
CA LYS A 18 10.64 6.60 -2.53
C LYS A 18 10.25 6.82 -3.99
N LYS A 19 9.03 6.45 -4.37
CA LYS A 19 8.55 6.49 -5.76
C LYS A 19 7.71 7.73 -6.11
N GLY A 20 7.38 8.56 -5.12
CA GLY A 20 6.36 9.62 -5.22
C GLY A 20 4.94 9.10 -5.09
N THR A 21 4.64 7.94 -5.69
CA THR A 21 3.34 7.26 -5.57
C THR A 21 3.48 5.75 -5.35
N THR A 22 2.41 5.11 -4.87
CA THR A 22 2.33 3.66 -4.76
C THR A 22 0.96 3.14 -5.18
N SER A 23 0.92 1.98 -5.83
CA SER A 23 -0.32 1.32 -6.23
C SER A 23 -0.62 0.11 -5.35
N ASN A 24 -1.88 -0.33 -5.29
CA ASN A 24 -2.23 -1.57 -4.59
C ASN A 24 -1.44 -2.77 -5.15
N ALA A 25 -1.19 -2.78 -6.47
CA ALA A 25 -0.43 -3.85 -7.12
C ALA A 25 1.02 -3.84 -6.67
N ASP A 26 1.68 -2.68 -6.64
CA ASP A 26 3.06 -2.54 -6.12
C ASP A 26 3.17 -3.08 -4.69
N ILE A 27 2.22 -2.73 -3.83
CA ILE A 27 2.22 -3.17 -2.42
C ILE A 27 2.08 -4.70 -2.34
N LEU A 28 1.18 -5.30 -3.12
CA LEU A 28 1.00 -6.75 -3.16
C LEU A 28 2.24 -7.48 -3.70
N ILE A 29 2.91 -6.92 -4.69
CA ILE A 29 4.14 -7.50 -5.25
C ILE A 29 5.26 -7.42 -4.22
N LYS A 30 5.55 -6.22 -3.70
CA LYS A 30 6.75 -5.96 -2.89
C LYS A 30 6.63 -6.43 -1.45
N HIS A 31 5.44 -6.34 -0.84
CA HIS A 31 5.24 -6.74 0.55
C HIS A 31 4.81 -8.20 0.69
N TYR A 32 3.94 -8.68 -0.20
CA TYR A 32 3.37 -10.03 -0.11
C TYR A 32 4.01 -11.05 -1.06
N GLY A 33 4.92 -10.60 -1.94
CA GLY A 33 5.63 -11.45 -2.90
C GLY A 33 4.75 -11.96 -4.05
N PHE A 34 3.63 -11.28 -4.34
CA PHE A 34 2.74 -11.72 -5.42
C PHE A 34 3.42 -11.50 -6.76
N LYS A 35 3.47 -12.54 -7.59
CA LYS A 35 4.00 -12.44 -8.95
C LYS A 35 2.96 -11.77 -9.84
N GLN A 36 3.38 -10.72 -10.53
CA GLN A 36 2.54 -10.11 -11.56
C GLN A 36 2.43 -11.08 -12.73
N VAL A 37 1.22 -11.24 -13.25
CA VAL A 37 0.98 -11.87 -14.55
C VAL A 37 0.53 -10.79 -15.54
N SER A 38 0.92 -10.93 -16.80
CA SER A 38 0.50 -10.04 -17.88
C SER A 38 -0.44 -10.81 -18.78
N TYR A 39 -1.70 -10.97 -18.37
CA TYR A 39 -2.75 -11.56 -19.19
C TYR A 39 -3.96 -10.62 -19.26
N GLY A 40 -4.01 -9.79 -20.32
CA GLY A 40 -5.04 -8.78 -20.48
C GLY A 40 -5.12 -7.83 -19.27
N SER A 41 -6.32 -7.73 -18.66
CA SER A 41 -6.57 -6.90 -17.47
C SER A 41 -6.20 -7.57 -16.14
N ILE A 42 -5.83 -8.85 -16.16
CA ILE A 42 -5.49 -9.63 -14.98
C ILE A 42 -4.05 -9.33 -14.57
N LYS A 43 -3.88 -8.77 -13.37
CA LYS A 43 -2.56 -8.44 -12.80
C LYS A 43 -1.94 -9.56 -11.96
N PHE A 44 -2.76 -10.48 -11.46
CA PHE A 44 -2.35 -11.52 -10.53
C PHE A 44 -3.09 -12.82 -10.82
N ASP A 45 -2.35 -13.93 -10.88
CA ASP A 45 -2.95 -15.27 -10.90
C ASP A 45 -3.44 -15.62 -9.48
N ARG A 46 -4.75 -15.47 -9.27
CA ARG A 46 -5.40 -15.72 -7.98
C ARG A 46 -5.44 -17.22 -7.63
N HIS A 47 -5.34 -18.11 -8.62
CA HIS A 47 -5.30 -19.55 -8.39
C HIS A 47 -3.93 -19.95 -7.87
N GLN A 48 -2.85 -19.46 -8.51
CA GLN A 48 -1.49 -19.71 -8.05
C GLN A 48 -1.21 -19.10 -6.66
N ILE A 49 -1.75 -17.91 -6.38
CA ILE A 49 -1.62 -17.25 -5.06
C ILE A 49 -2.49 -17.95 -4.00
N GLY A 50 -3.60 -18.54 -4.41
CA GLY A 50 -4.69 -19.00 -3.55
C GLY A 50 -5.67 -17.88 -3.21
N MET A 51 -6.96 -18.09 -3.49
CA MET A 51 -8.01 -17.07 -3.35
C MET A 51 -8.10 -16.49 -1.92
N LYS A 52 -8.04 -17.35 -0.89
CA LYS A 52 -8.09 -16.91 0.51
C LYS A 52 -6.92 -15.98 0.87
N ARG A 53 -5.71 -16.31 0.41
CA ARG A 53 -4.51 -15.49 0.63
C ARG A 53 -4.62 -14.16 -0.12
N TYR A 54 -5.08 -14.19 -1.37
CA TYR A 54 -5.29 -12.99 -2.17
C TYR A 54 -6.31 -12.03 -1.54
N LEU A 55 -7.48 -12.54 -1.12
CA LEU A 55 -8.52 -11.74 -0.48
C LEU A 55 -8.06 -11.14 0.86
N SER A 56 -7.35 -11.93 1.68
CA SER A 56 -6.80 -11.46 2.95
C SER A 56 -5.77 -10.35 2.76
N ALA A 57 -4.85 -10.51 1.80
CA ALA A 57 -3.83 -9.50 1.50
C ALA A 57 -4.45 -8.22 0.95
N THR A 58 -5.36 -8.32 -0.03
CA THR A 58 -6.04 -7.16 -0.61
C THR A 58 -6.88 -6.41 0.43
N ALA A 59 -7.62 -7.10 1.29
CA ALA A 59 -8.36 -6.48 2.39
C ALA A 59 -7.43 -5.78 3.40
N SER A 60 -6.26 -6.36 3.68
CA SER A 60 -5.28 -5.77 4.60
C SER A 60 -4.61 -4.51 4.02
N VAL A 61 -4.29 -4.52 2.73
CA VAL A 61 -3.80 -3.35 1.99
C VAL A 61 -4.87 -2.26 1.97
N ALA A 62 -6.11 -2.59 1.60
CA ALA A 62 -7.21 -1.64 1.55
C ALA A 62 -7.46 -0.96 2.92
N ARG A 63 -7.54 -1.75 4.00
CA ARG A 63 -7.70 -1.22 5.37
C ARG A 63 -6.53 -0.34 5.78
N SER A 64 -5.30 -0.69 5.41
CA SER A 64 -4.12 0.09 5.75
C SER A 64 -4.12 1.44 5.04
N LEU A 65 -4.45 1.46 3.75
CA LEU A 65 -4.57 2.69 2.96
C LEU A 65 -5.71 3.58 3.45
N THR A 66 -6.88 3.02 3.78
CA THR A 66 -7.97 3.80 4.38
C THR A 66 -7.52 4.44 5.69
N ARG A 67 -6.93 3.68 6.61
CA ARG A 67 -6.42 4.24 7.88
C ARG A 67 -5.33 5.31 7.69
N LEU A 68 -4.48 5.19 6.67
CA LEU A 68 -3.48 6.21 6.38
C LEU A 68 -4.12 7.49 5.83
N ARG A 69 -5.16 7.36 4.99
CA ARG A 69 -5.95 8.48 4.49
C ARG A 69 -6.77 9.15 5.59
N ASP A 70 -7.41 8.38 6.46
CA ASP A 70 -8.18 8.90 7.60
C ASP A 70 -7.29 9.68 8.58
N ARG A 71 -6.00 9.35 8.63
CA ARG A 71 -4.98 10.08 9.40
C ARG A 71 -4.39 11.28 8.64
N GLY A 72 -4.87 11.58 7.44
CA GLY A 72 -4.37 12.66 6.59
C GLY A 72 -2.94 12.44 6.09
N LEU A 73 -2.41 11.21 6.10
CA LEU A 73 -1.03 10.91 5.69
C LEU A 73 -0.90 10.59 4.19
N MET A 74 -2.01 10.21 3.57
CA MET A 74 -2.05 9.83 2.16
C MET A 74 -3.30 10.36 1.49
N ILE A 75 -3.23 10.53 0.18
CA ILE A 75 -4.38 10.82 -0.69
C ILE A 75 -4.38 9.86 -1.88
N ARG A 76 -5.57 9.56 -2.40
CA ARG A 76 -5.71 8.77 -3.62
C ARG A 76 -5.73 9.72 -4.81
N ASN A 77 -4.83 9.51 -5.75
CA ASN A 77 -4.85 10.13 -7.06
C ASN A 77 -5.38 9.11 -8.08
N SER A 78 -6.44 9.45 -8.80
CA SER A 78 -7.09 8.55 -9.76
C SER A 78 -6.15 8.05 -10.88
N TRP A 79 -5.15 8.84 -11.23
CA TRP A 79 -4.21 8.56 -12.33
C TRP A 79 -2.95 7.84 -11.85
N PHE A 80 -2.44 8.20 -10.67
CA PHE A 80 -1.11 7.79 -10.22
C PHE A 80 -1.10 6.84 -8.99
N GLY A 81 -2.26 6.50 -8.44
CA GLY A 81 -2.38 5.58 -7.29
C GLY A 81 -2.55 6.33 -5.97
N HIS A 82 -1.65 6.11 -5.01
CA HIS A 82 -1.68 6.80 -3.72
C HIS A 82 -0.40 7.58 -3.47
N CYS A 83 -0.55 8.83 -3.05
CA CYS A 83 0.54 9.76 -2.82
C CYS A 83 0.57 10.17 -1.34
N LEU A 84 1.74 10.60 -0.86
CA LEU A 84 1.87 11.20 0.46
C LEU A 84 1.30 12.63 0.45
N THR A 85 0.70 13.01 1.57
CA THR A 85 0.48 14.42 1.90
C THR A 85 1.76 15.01 2.52
N GLU A 86 1.80 16.33 2.72
CA GLU A 86 2.87 16.96 3.51
C GLU A 86 3.00 16.33 4.90
N THR A 87 1.87 16.11 5.59
CA THR A 87 1.83 15.40 6.88
C THR A 87 2.38 13.98 6.76
N GLY A 88 2.08 13.28 5.66
CA GLY A 88 2.64 11.97 5.34
C GLY A 88 4.16 11.96 5.20
N ILE A 89 4.72 12.97 4.51
CA ILE A 89 6.17 13.14 4.35
C ILE A 89 6.83 13.36 5.72
N GLN A 90 6.26 14.21 6.57
CA GLN A 90 6.79 14.44 7.92
C GLN A 90 6.67 13.18 8.80
N ALA A 91 5.57 12.44 8.68
CA ALA A 91 5.41 11.18 9.37
C ALA A 91 6.47 10.15 8.95
N VAL A 92 6.80 10.05 7.66
CA VAL A 92 7.89 9.19 7.19
C VAL A 92 9.20 9.52 7.90
N LYS A 93 9.59 10.80 7.94
CA LYS A 93 10.80 11.24 8.64
C LYS A 93 10.79 10.87 10.13
N LYS A 94 9.64 11.00 10.80
CA LYS A 94 9.48 10.71 12.23
C LYS A 94 9.48 9.22 12.59
N TYR A 95 9.00 8.36 11.69
CA TYR A 95 8.86 6.92 11.96
C TYR A 95 9.93 6.06 11.27
N MET A 96 10.84 6.67 10.51
CA MET A 96 11.92 5.98 9.77
C MET A 96 13.33 6.50 10.08
N LEU A 97 13.45 7.54 10.91
CA LEU A 97 14.65 7.91 11.66
C LEU A 97 14.47 7.44 13.11
#